data_AF-A0A6N9UIR7-F1
#
_entry.id   AF-A0A6N9UIR7-F1
#
_cell.length_a   1.000
_cell.length_b   1.000
_cell.length_c   1.000
_cell.angle_alpha   90.00
_cell.angle_beta   90.00
_cell.angle_gamma   90.00
#
_symmetry.space_group_name_H-M   'P 1'
#
loop_
_entity.id
_entity.type
_entity.pdbx_description
1 polymer ?
#
loop_
_entity_poly.entity_id
_entity_poly.type
_entity_poly.pdbx_seq_one_letter_code
_entity_poly.pdbx_strand_id
1 'polypeptide(L)' 'RPAPSGVRTQALLRDGTPVDDFLLRDAPHAVHVLHAPPTAATASLPLGREVARRALLRAHATGWKPPAVKSGHCV' A
#
# COMPACT_ATOMS: atom_id res chain seq x y z
N ARG A 1 26.48 13.23 13.35
CA ARG A 1 25.41 14.26 13.17
C ARG A 1 24.07 13.54 13.26
N PRO A 2 23.09 13.99 14.07
CA PRO A 2 21.75 13.39 14.08
C PRO A 2 21.08 13.57 12.72
N ALA A 3 20.17 12.66 12.37
CA ALA A 3 19.30 12.83 11.21
C ALA A 3 18.25 13.94 11.48
N PRO A 4 17.70 14.58 10.45
CA PRO A 4 16.57 15.51 10.59
C PRO A 4 15.37 14.84 11.26
N SER A 5 14.51 15.63 11.90
CA SER A 5 13.24 15.13 12.43
C SER A 5 12.35 14.60 11.29
N GLY A 6 11.68 13.47 11.54
CA GLY A 6 10.73 12.87 10.61
C GLY A 6 9.32 12.87 11.19
N VAL A 7 8.31 13.06 10.33
CA VAL A 7 6.89 12.88 10.66
C VAL A 7 6.42 11.55 10.07
N ARG A 8 5.57 10.83 10.81
CA ARG A 8 4.96 9.57 10.35
C ARG A 8 3.45 9.66 10.51
N THR A 9 2.72 9.00 9.64
CA THR A 9 1.27 8.82 9.79
C THR A 9 1.00 7.76 10.85
N GLN A 10 0.18 8.09 11.85
CA GLN A 10 -0.30 7.14 12.86
C GLN A 10 -1.82 7.04 12.75
N ALA A 11 -2.32 5.86 12.40
CA ALA A 11 -3.76 5.64 12.36
C ALA A 11 -4.25 5.23 13.75
N LEU A 12 -5.46 5.68 14.08
CA LEU A 12 -6.20 5.22 15.26
C LEU A 12 -7.45 4.47 14.79
N LEU A 13 -7.79 3.40 15.50
CA LEU A 13 -9.08 2.73 15.37
C LEU A 13 -10.19 3.62 15.93
N ARG A 14 -11.45 3.25 15.70
CA ARG A 14 -12.60 4.07 16.13
C ARG A 14 -12.68 4.28 17.63
N ASP A 15 -12.15 3.35 18.41
CA ASP A 15 -12.07 3.40 19.86
C ASP A 15 -10.85 4.19 20.37
N GLY A 16 -10.04 4.75 19.47
CA GLY A 16 -8.82 5.49 19.77
C GLY A 16 -7.57 4.63 19.91
N THR A 17 -7.68 3.29 19.79
CA THR A 17 -6.52 2.39 19.89
C THR A 17 -5.57 2.64 18.70
N PRO A 18 -4.25 2.84 18.94
CA PRO A 18 -3.28 2.94 17.86
C PRO A 18 -3.23 1.67 17.04
N VAL A 19 -3.07 1.81 15.73
CA VAL A 19 -2.78 0.65 14.89
C VAL A 19 -1.30 0.29 15.04
N ASP A 20 -1.02 -0.97 15.34
CA ASP A 20 0.35 -1.44 15.61
C ASP A 20 1.12 -1.89 14.35
N ASP A 21 0.42 -2.21 13.26
CA ASP A 21 1.00 -2.75 12.02
C ASP A 21 0.28 -2.21 10.77
N PHE A 22 0.70 -2.61 9.57
CA PHE A 22 0.15 -2.09 8.31
C PHE A 22 -1.39 -2.11 8.25
N LEU A 23 -1.98 -0.92 8.06
CA LEU A 23 -3.42 -0.80 7.80
C LEU A 23 -3.66 -0.57 6.32
N LEU A 24 -4.18 -1.58 5.63
CA LEU A 24 -4.54 -1.52 4.22
C LEU A 24 -6.06 -1.42 4.05
N ARG A 25 -6.52 -0.53 3.16
CA ARG A 25 -7.94 -0.40 2.81
C ARG A 25 -8.15 -0.44 1.30
N ASP A 26 -9.02 -1.34 0.86
CA ASP A 26 -9.41 -1.45 -0.53
C ASP A 26 -10.52 -0.43 -0.87
N ALA A 27 -10.43 0.14 -2.06
CA ALA A 27 -11.46 0.92 -2.73
C ALA A 27 -11.63 0.40 -4.18
N PRO A 28 -12.67 0.80 -4.93
CA PRO A 28 -12.91 0.27 -6.27
C PRO A 28 -11.71 0.37 -7.22
N HIS A 29 -10.99 1.50 -7.20
CA HIS A 29 -9.84 1.76 -8.08
C HIS A 29 -8.55 2.08 -7.32
N ALA A 30 -8.49 1.76 -6.02
CA ALA A 30 -7.32 2.07 -5.21
C ALA A 30 -7.12 1.06 -4.08
N VAL A 31 -5.87 0.93 -3.65
CA VAL A 31 -5.49 0.28 -2.40
C VAL A 31 -4.75 1.32 -1.58
N HIS A 32 -5.30 1.69 -0.43
CA HIS A 32 -4.74 2.69 0.46
C HIS A 32 -3.89 2.03 1.54
N VAL A 33 -2.67 2.51 1.74
CA VAL A 33 -1.85 2.22 2.92
C VAL A 33 -2.09 3.35 3.93
N LEU A 34 -2.95 3.11 4.92
CA LEU A 34 -3.38 4.11 5.90
C LEU A 34 -2.43 4.22 7.09
N HIS A 35 -1.76 3.12 7.43
CA HIS A 35 -0.70 3.09 8.44
C HIS A 35 0.42 2.14 8.02
N ALA A 36 1.64 2.48 8.43
CA ALA A 36 2.83 1.67 8.21
C ALA A 36 3.78 1.86 9.41
N PRO A 37 4.27 0.76 10.03
CA PRO A 37 5.16 0.84 11.19
C PRO A 37 6.55 1.38 10.82
N PRO A 38 7.40 1.72 11.81
CA PRO A 38 8.76 2.21 11.55
C PRO A 38 9.63 1.27 10.72
N THR A 39 9.36 -0.04 10.80
CA THR A 39 10.02 -1.12 10.04
C THR A 39 9.52 -1.22 8.59
N ALA A 40 8.60 -0.36 8.16
CA ALA A 40 8.07 -0.40 6.80
C ALA A 40 9.14 -0.25 5.71
N ALA A 41 10.24 0.46 6.01
CA ALA A 41 11.38 0.53 5.10
C ALA A 41 11.98 -0.86 4.83
N THR A 42 12.17 -1.67 5.88
CA THR A 42 12.71 -3.03 5.77
C THR A 42 11.69 -4.04 5.26
N ALA A 43 10.39 -3.78 5.44
CA ALA A 43 9.30 -4.63 4.95
C ALA A 43 8.68 -4.14 3.62
N SER A 44 9.33 -3.19 2.94
CA SER A 44 8.78 -2.52 1.75
C SER A 44 8.53 -3.46 0.57
N LEU A 45 9.39 -4.46 0.36
CA LEU A 45 9.23 -5.43 -0.73
C LEU A 45 8.04 -6.40 -0.49
N PRO A 46 7.90 -7.05 0.69
CA PRO A 46 6.69 -7.81 1.02
C PRO A 46 5.41 -6.95 0.94
N LEU A 47 5.44 -5.73 1.49
CA LEU A 47 4.30 -4.82 1.44
C LEU A 47 3.92 -4.48 -0.01
N GLY A 48 4.90 -4.14 -0.84
CA GLY A 48 4.69 -3.82 -2.25
C GLY A 48 4.05 -4.96 -3.03
N ARG A 49 4.47 -6.21 -2.77
CA ARG A 49 3.85 -7.41 -3.37
C ARG A 49 2.39 -7.55 -2.95
N GLU A 50 2.08 -7.34 -1.68
CA GLU A 50 0.70 -7.41 -1.18
C GLU A 50 -0.19 -6.30 -1.75
N VAL A 51 0.32 -5.06 -1.81
CA VAL A 51 -0.37 -3.93 -2.45
C VAL A 51 -0.64 -4.22 -3.93
N ALA A 52 0.37 -4.70 -4.68
CA ALA A 52 0.22 -5.04 -6.09
C ALA A 52 -0.81 -6.16 -6.31
N ARG A 53 -0.77 -7.20 -5.47
CA ARG A 53 -1.74 -8.31 -5.51
C ARG A 53 -3.16 -7.80 -5.33
N ARG A 54 -3.42 -6.97 -4.32
CA ARG A 54 -4.74 -6.37 -4.08
C ARG A 54 -5.16 -5.47 -5.24
N ALA A 55 -4.26 -4.62 -5.74
CA ALA A 55 -4.56 -3.70 -6.82
C ALA A 55 -4.98 -4.44 -8.11
N LEU A 56 -4.27 -5.52 -8.48
CA LEU A 56 -4.64 -6.34 -9.64
C LEU A 56 -6.01 -7.01 -9.44
N LEU A 57 -6.27 -7.60 -8.27
CA LEU A 57 -7.57 -8.22 -7.97
C LEU A 57 -8.72 -7.21 -8.08
N ARG A 58 -8.52 -5.97 -7.61
CA ARG A 58 -9.53 -4.91 -7.69
C ARG A 58 -9.74 -4.42 -9.12
N ALA A 59 -8.65 -4.19 -9.85
CA ALA A 59 -8.71 -3.76 -11.24
C ALA A 59 -9.49 -4.77 -12.11
N HIS A 60 -9.25 -6.07 -11.93
CA HIS A 60 -10.03 -7.11 -12.61
C HIS A 60 -11.52 -7.06 -12.25
N ALA A 61 -11.86 -6.85 -10.97
CA ALA A 61 -13.25 -6.75 -10.52
C ALA A 61 -13.99 -5.54 -11.11
N THR A 62 -13.29 -4.47 -11.47
CA THR A 62 -13.88 -3.29 -12.14
C THR A 62 -13.90 -3.40 -13.66
N GLY A 63 -13.56 -4.56 -14.23
CA GLY A 63 -13.48 -4.76 -15.68
C GLY A 63 -12.29 -4.06 -16.34
N TRP A 64 -11.33 -3.55 -15.56
CA TRP A 64 -10.12 -2.97 -16.12
C TRP A 64 -9.29 -4.07 -16.79
N LYS A 65 -8.84 -3.79 -18.00
CA LYS A 65 -7.93 -4.66 -18.74
C LYS A 65 -6.54 -4.01 -18.73
N PRO A 66 -5.49 -4.75 -18.33
CA PRO A 66 -4.14 -4.22 -18.41
C PRO A 66 -3.80 -3.86 -19.87
N PRO A 67 -3.04 -2.78 -20.09
CA PRO A 67 -2.46 -2.51 -21.40
C PRO A 67 -1.62 -3.71 -21.84
N ALA A 68 -1.47 -3.89 -23.15
CA ALA A 68 -0.64 -4.98 -23.65
C ALA A 68 0.80 -4.72 -23.19
N VAL A 69 1.55 -5.77 -22.85
CA VAL A 69 2.96 -5.62 -22.48
C VAL A 69 3.81 -6.23 -23.58
N LYS A 70 4.68 -5.42 -24.20
CA LYS A 70 5.71 -5.88 -25.15
C LYS A 70 7.08 -5.58 -24.56
N SER A 71 7.94 -6.59 -24.46
CA SER A 71 9.30 -6.49 -23.92
C SER A 71 9.41 -5.73 -22.58
N GLY A 72 8.43 -5.89 -21.68
CA GLY A 72 8.42 -5.23 -20.37
C GLY A 72 7.84 -3.81 -20.33
N HIS A 73 7.36 -3.29 -21.47
CA HIS A 73 6.72 -1.97 -21.55
C HIS A 73 5.22 -2.11 -21.82
N CYS A 74 4.41 -1.34 -21.09
CA CYS A 74 2.99 -1.16 -21.41
C CYS A 74 2.86 -0.46 -22.76
N VAL A 75 2.12 -1.06 -23.70
CA VAL A 75 1.81 -0.59 -25.05
C VAL A 75 0.31 -0.59 -25.32
#